data_AF-A0A961JSV7-F1
#
_entry.id   AF-A0A961JSV7-F1
#
_cell.length_a   1.000
_cell.length_b   1.000
_cell.length_c   1.000
_cell.angle_alpha   90.00
_cell.angle_beta   90.00
_cell.angle_gamma   90.00
#
_symmetry.space_group_name_H-M   'P 1'
#
loop_
_entity.id
_entity.type
_entity.pdbx_description
1 polymer ?
#
loop_
_entity_poly.entity_id
_entity_poly.type
_entity_poly.pdbx_seq_one_letter_code
_entity_poly.pdbx_strand_id
1 'polypeptide(L)'
;RADDLAGYHRIGWEVLQDWHDHDPAPWPEGVARDPEAPYWSMCFAGTQLFVNFSAPAHAQRKSRNLGRHFLFIVNPRERFDVVAGDTPEGRRVRQVIRDRAEAY
;
A
#
# COMPACT_ATOMS: atom_id res chain seq x y z
N ARG A 1 18.94 9.38 -7.82
CA ARG A 1 18.90 8.18 -6.96
C ARG A 1 18.37 8.62 -5.61
N ALA A 2 17.38 7.93 -5.05
CA ALA A 2 16.92 8.21 -3.69
C ALA A 2 17.78 7.40 -2.71
N ASP A 3 18.23 8.05 -1.64
CA ASP A 3 19.08 7.45 -0.62
C ASP A 3 18.45 7.56 0.79
N ASP A 4 17.31 8.25 0.92
CA ASP A 4 16.57 8.46 2.16
C ASP A 4 15.07 8.15 2.00
N LEU A 5 14.34 8.10 3.12
CA LEU A 5 12.91 7.79 3.12
C LEU A 5 12.09 8.82 2.33
N ALA A 6 12.42 10.10 2.43
CA ALA A 6 11.72 11.17 1.72
C ALA A 6 11.88 11.03 0.20
N GLY A 7 13.09 10.72 -0.27
CA GLY A 7 13.38 10.46 -1.67
C GLY A 7 12.64 9.25 -2.22
N TYR A 8 12.62 8.14 -1.47
CA TYR A 8 11.85 6.95 -1.88
C TYR A 8 10.35 7.20 -1.85
N HIS A 9 9.85 7.96 -0.88
CA HIS A 9 8.44 8.35 -0.80
C HIS A 9 8.03 9.18 -2.02
N ARG A 10 8.83 10.18 -2.41
CA ARG A 10 8.59 10.98 -3.62
C ARG A 10 8.53 10.10 -4.87
N ILE A 11 9.50 9.20 -5.07
CA ILE A 11 9.50 8.27 -6.21
C ILE A 11 8.24 7.37 -6.17
N GLY A 12 7.87 6.89 -4.98
CA GLY A 12 6.64 6.13 -4.75
C GLY A 12 5.41 6.85 -5.31
N TRP A 13 5.25 8.12 -4.94
CA TRP A 13 4.15 8.96 -5.39
C TRP A 13 4.20 9.30 -6.87
N GLU A 14 5.38 9.59 -7.42
CA GLU A 14 5.55 9.84 -8.87
C GLU A 14 5.08 8.62 -9.69
N VAL A 15 5.43 7.41 -9.26
CA VAL A 15 4.96 6.17 -9.92
C VAL A 15 3.45 5.98 -9.78
N LEU A 16 2.88 6.21 -8.58
CA LEU A 16 1.44 6.09 -8.39
C LEU A 16 0.66 7.12 -9.22
N GLN A 17 1.18 8.34 -9.34
CA GLN A 17 0.58 9.37 -10.19
C GLN A 17 0.67 8.98 -11.66
N ASP A 18 1.80 8.45 -12.13
CA ASP A 18 1.94 7.94 -13.50
C ASP A 18 0.92 6.83 -13.80
N TRP A 19 0.69 5.91 -12.86
CA TRP A 19 -0.35 4.89 -13.02
C TRP A 19 -1.76 5.47 -13.06
N HIS A 20 -2.03 6.49 -12.25
CA HIS A 20 -3.33 7.18 -12.25
C HIS A 20 -3.59 7.87 -13.60
N ASP A 21 -2.59 8.60 -14.10
CA ASP A 21 -2.68 9.38 -15.33
C ASP A 21 -2.83 8.48 -16.57
N HIS A 22 -2.31 7.25 -16.50
CA HIS A 22 -2.37 6.26 -17.56
C HIS A 22 -3.33 5.09 -17.28
N ASP A 23 -4.26 5.22 -16.34
CA ASP A 23 -5.25 4.19 -16.05
C ASP A 23 -6.14 3.95 -17.29
N PRO A 24 -6.19 2.73 -17.85
CA PRO A 24 -7.04 2.43 -19.00
C PRO A 24 -8.54 2.40 -18.67
N ALA A 25 -8.91 2.38 -17.40
CA ALA A 25 -10.29 2.35 -16.93
C ALA A 25 -10.67 3.64 -16.21
N PRO A 26 -11.97 4.02 -16.20
CA PRO A 26 -12.42 5.10 -15.35
C PRO A 26 -12.20 4.76 -13.87
N TRP A 27 -11.89 5.80 -13.08
CA TRP A 27 -11.82 5.67 -11.63
C TRP A 27 -13.14 5.11 -11.07
N PRO A 28 -13.15 4.06 -10.23
CA PRO A 28 -14.37 3.42 -9.75
C PRO A 28 -15.32 4.38 -9.02
N GLU A 29 -16.62 4.18 -9.24
CA GLU A 29 -17.65 4.91 -8.48
C GLU A 29 -17.58 4.58 -6.99
N GLY A 30 -17.81 5.58 -6.14
CA GLY A 30 -17.79 5.42 -4.68
C GLY A 30 -16.40 5.38 -4.04
N VAL A 31 -15.32 5.40 -4.83
CA VAL A 31 -13.94 5.54 -4.31
C VAL A 31 -13.51 7.00 -4.41
N ALA A 32 -13.07 7.58 -3.29
CA ALA A 32 -12.54 8.94 -3.27
C ALA A 32 -11.32 9.06 -4.20
N ARG A 33 -11.13 10.22 -4.82
CA ARG A 33 -9.93 10.52 -5.62
C ARG A 33 -8.84 11.20 -4.82
N ASP A 34 -9.22 11.90 -3.74
CA ASP A 34 -8.29 12.53 -2.82
C ASP A 34 -7.57 11.45 -1.98
N PRO A 35 -6.23 11.34 -2.09
CA PRO A 35 -5.46 10.37 -1.32
C PRO A 35 -5.53 10.58 0.21
N GLU A 36 -5.92 11.77 0.67
CA GLU A 36 -6.10 12.08 2.09
C GLU A 36 -7.51 11.72 2.60
N ALA A 37 -8.42 11.32 1.70
CA ALA A 37 -9.78 10.96 2.09
C ALA A 37 -9.82 9.66 2.91
N PRO A 38 -10.74 9.55 3.89
CA PRO A 38 -10.96 8.30 4.61
C PRO A 38 -11.30 7.16 3.65
N TYR A 39 -10.72 5.98 3.90
CA TYR A 39 -10.91 4.76 3.12
C TYR A 39 -10.49 4.85 1.64
N TRP A 40 -9.76 5.90 1.24
CA TRP A 40 -9.14 5.99 -0.06
C TRP A 40 -8.30 4.74 -0.36
N SER A 41 -8.31 4.35 -1.62
CA SER A 41 -7.47 3.29 -2.16
C SER A 41 -7.00 3.73 -3.53
N MET A 42 -5.72 3.51 -3.84
CA MET A 42 -5.24 3.59 -5.22
C MET A 42 -6.10 2.65 -6.08
N CYS A 43 -6.45 3.09 -7.28
CA CYS A 43 -7.14 2.25 -8.26
C CYS A 43 -6.34 2.16 -9.55
N PHE A 44 -6.37 1.00 -10.20
CA PHE A 44 -5.85 0.83 -11.55
C PHE A 44 -6.69 -0.23 -12.28
N ALA A 45 -7.05 0.03 -13.53
CA ALA A 45 -7.90 -0.85 -14.34
C ALA A 45 -9.21 -1.25 -13.62
N GLY A 46 -9.83 -0.29 -12.92
CA GLY A 46 -11.07 -0.49 -12.16
C GLY A 46 -10.92 -1.29 -10.85
N THR A 47 -9.71 -1.68 -10.48
CA THR A 47 -9.44 -2.47 -9.26
C THR A 47 -8.88 -1.59 -8.15
N GLN A 48 -9.47 -1.64 -6.95
CA GLN A 48 -8.87 -1.04 -5.76
C GLN A 48 -7.63 -1.83 -5.32
N LEU A 49 -6.51 -1.14 -5.11
CA LEU A 49 -5.21 -1.70 -4.78
C LEU A 49 -4.74 -1.28 -3.39
N PHE A 50 -4.29 -2.26 -2.61
CA PHE A 50 -3.43 -2.03 -1.46
C PHE A 50 -1.98 -1.99 -1.91
N VAL A 51 -1.39 -0.80 -1.94
CA VAL A 51 0.01 -0.59 -2.30
C VAL A 51 0.79 -0.27 -1.05
N ASN A 52 1.95 -0.90 -0.93
CA ASN A 52 2.88 -0.58 0.14
C ASN A 52 4.31 -0.61 -0.36
N PHE A 53 5.14 0.26 0.18
CA PHE A 53 6.52 0.42 -0.24
C PHE A 53 7.47 -0.20 0.78
N SER A 54 8.56 -0.79 0.25
CA SER A 54 9.70 -1.25 1.03
C SER A 54 10.97 -0.65 0.44
N ALA A 55 11.82 -0.12 1.31
CA ALA A 55 13.02 0.61 0.88
C ALA A 55 14.20 0.32 1.81
N PRO A 56 15.45 0.37 1.32
CA PRO A 56 16.64 0.18 2.14
C PRO A 56 16.72 1.16 3.31
N ALA A 57 16.16 2.36 3.14
CA ALA A 57 16.12 3.41 4.14
C ALA A 57 15.16 3.12 5.33
N HIS A 58 14.32 2.08 5.26
CA HIS A 58 13.49 1.67 6.40
C HIS A 58 14.34 0.95 7.47
N ALA A 59 15.12 1.69 8.26
CA ALA A 59 15.96 1.10 9.31
C ALA A 59 15.15 0.67 10.55
N GLN A 60 14.11 1.43 10.90
CA GLN A 60 13.32 1.19 12.13
C GLN A 60 12.19 0.16 11.94
N ARG A 61 11.59 0.10 10.74
CA ARG A 61 10.55 -0.90 10.41
C ARG A 61 11.18 -2.02 9.61
N LYS A 62 11.71 -3.06 10.27
CA LYS A 62 12.46 -4.12 9.55
C LYS A 62 11.58 -4.89 8.57
N SER A 63 10.28 -5.01 8.87
CA SER A 63 9.29 -5.56 7.94
C SER A 63 9.17 -4.80 6.61
N ARG A 64 9.71 -3.57 6.53
CA ARG A 64 9.71 -2.67 5.36
C ARG A 64 11.08 -2.51 4.71
N ASN A 65 12.07 -3.26 5.19
CA ASN A 65 13.41 -3.31 4.62
C ASN A 65 13.69 -4.69 4.04
N LEU A 66 13.52 -4.82 2.72
CA LEU A 66 13.66 -6.09 2.01
C LEU A 66 15.00 -6.18 1.25
N GLY A 67 16.00 -5.41 1.67
CA GLY A 67 17.33 -5.38 1.08
C GLY A 67 17.64 -4.10 0.32
N ARG A 68 18.45 -4.20 -0.74
CA ARG A 68 19.10 -3.04 -1.40
C ARG A 68 18.24 -2.30 -2.44
N HIS A 69 17.02 -2.73 -2.68
CA HIS A 69 16.17 -2.18 -3.75
C HIS A 69 14.90 -1.55 -3.17
N PHE A 70 14.36 -0.57 -3.91
CA PHE A 70 13.03 -0.04 -3.65
C PHE A 70 11.99 -0.96 -4.30
N LEU A 71 11.01 -1.39 -3.53
CA LEU A 71 10.03 -2.39 -3.95
C LEU A 71 8.61 -1.87 -3.72
N PHE A 72 7.76 -2.12 -4.71
CA PHE A 72 6.32 -1.95 -4.65
C PHE A 72 5.69 -3.31 -4.40
N ILE A 73 4.95 -3.42 -3.30
CA ILE A 73 4.15 -4.61 -3.00
C ILE A 73 2.68 -4.22 -3.23
N VAL A 74 2.11 -4.75 -4.32
CA VAL A 74 0.77 -4.40 -4.82
C VAL A 74 -0.13 -5.62 -4.68
N ASN A 75 -1.31 -5.42 -4.10
CA ASN A 75 -2.31 -6.47 -3.94
C ASN A 75 -3.72 -5.91 -4.23
N PRO A 76 -4.64 -6.69 -4.82
CA PRO A 76 -6.05 -6.31 -4.86
C PRO A 76 -6.62 -6.17 -3.45
N ARG A 77 -7.35 -5.07 -3.20
CA ARG A 77 -7.97 -4.78 -1.91
C ARG A 77 -9.04 -5.81 -1.53
N GLU A 78 -9.81 -6.29 -2.50
CA GLU A 78 -10.89 -7.27 -2.31
C GLU A 78 -10.44 -8.53 -1.54
N ARG A 79 -9.19 -9.00 -1.75
CA ARG A 79 -8.69 -10.18 -1.03
C ARG A 79 -8.44 -9.88 0.45
N PHE A 80 -8.01 -8.67 0.77
CA PHE A 80 -7.83 -8.24 2.16
C PHE A 80 -9.17 -8.13 2.87
N ASP A 81 -10.22 -7.65 2.21
CA ASP A 81 -11.54 -7.54 2.81
C ASP A 81 -12.12 -8.91 3.17
N VAL A 82 -11.80 -9.96 2.40
CA VAL A 82 -12.19 -11.35 2.70
C VAL A 82 -11.43 -11.91 3.92
N VAL A 83 -10.11 -11.72 3.97
CA VAL A 83 -9.25 -12.36 4.99
C VAL A 83 -9.17 -11.55 6.29
N ALA A 84 -9.27 -10.23 6.18
CA ALA A 84 -9.08 -9.26 7.25
C ALA A 84 -10.25 -8.27 7.33
N GLY A 85 -11.46 -8.68 6.93
CA GLY A 85 -12.71 -7.93 7.12
C GLY A 85 -13.20 -7.91 8.57
N ASP A 86 -14.32 -7.26 8.86
CA ASP A 86 -14.81 -7.07 10.25
C ASP A 86 -15.53 -8.29 10.85
N THR A 87 -14.89 -9.45 10.76
CA THR A 87 -15.30 -10.70 11.40
C THR A 87 -14.42 -11.00 12.61
N PRO A 88 -14.82 -11.90 13.54
CA PRO A 88 -13.95 -12.34 14.63
C PRO A 88 -12.60 -12.88 14.13
N GLU A 89 -12.61 -13.64 13.05
CA GLU A 89 -11.42 -14.21 12.40
C GLU A 89 -10.56 -13.11 11.79
N GLY A 90 -11.17 -12.19 11.04
CA GLY A 90 -10.47 -11.06 10.44
C GLY A 90 -9.84 -10.15 11.50
N ARG A 91 -10.53 -9.90 12.62
CA ARG A 91 -9.96 -9.17 13.77
C ARG A 91 -8.73 -9.86 14.36
N ARG A 92 -8.75 -11.20 14.50
CA ARG A 92 -7.59 -11.98 14.95
C ARG A 92 -6.43 -11.88 13.96
N VAL A 93 -6.69 -12.01 12.66
CA VAL A 93 -5.66 -11.85 11.62
C VAL A 93 -5.03 -10.47 11.68
N ARG A 94 -5.84 -9.40 11.79
CA ARG A 94 -5.33 -8.02 11.94
C ARG A 94 -4.47 -7.87 13.19
N GLN A 95 -4.85 -8.50 14.31
CA GLN A 95 -4.03 -8.47 15.53
C GLN A 95 -2.68 -9.15 15.32
N VAL A 96 -2.64 -10.36 14.77
CA VAL A 96 -1.39 -11.08 14.49
C VAL A 96 -0.47 -10.28 13.57
N ILE A 97 -1.03 -9.61 12.55
CA ILE A 97 -0.26 -8.74 11.65
C ILE A 97 0.36 -7.57 12.42
N ARG A 98 -0.39 -6.92 13.33
CA ARG A 98 0.12 -5.82 14.17
C ARG A 98 1.22 -6.29 15.10
N ASP A 99 1.01 -7.38 15.82
CA ASP A 99 1.98 -7.93 16.77
C ASP A 99 3.31 -8.26 16.07
N ARG A 100 3.23 -8.82 14.85
CA ARG A 100 4.42 -9.06 14.01
C ARG A 100 5.06 -7.78 13.51
N ALA A 101 4.29 -6.76 13.16
CA ALA A 101 4.85 -5.50 12.70
C ALA A 101 5.63 -4.78 13.81
N GLU A 102 5.23 -4.93 15.07
CA GLU A 102 5.91 -4.35 16.25
C GLU A 102 7.16 -5.14 16.66
N ALA A 103 7.16 -6.46 16.49
CA ALA A 103 8.28 -7.32 16.86
C ALA A 103 9.52 -7.20 15.95
N TYR A 104 9.39 -6.56 14.77
CA TYR A 104 10.43 -6.47 13.72
C TYR A 104 10.98 -5.05 13.53
#